data_AF-A0A1B6JAB8-F1
#
_entry.id   AF-A0A1B6JAB8-F1
#
_cell.length_a   1.000
_cell.length_b   1.000
_cell.length_c   1.000
_cell.angle_alpha   90.00
_cell.angle_beta   90.00
_cell.angle_gamma   90.00
#
_symmetry.space_group_name_H-M   'P 1'
#
loop_
_entity.id
_entity.type
_entity.pdbx_description
1 polymer ?
#
loop_
_entity_poly.entity_id
_entity_poly.type
_entity_poly.pdbx_seq_one_letter_code
_entity_poly.pdbx_strand_id
1 'polypeptide(L)'
;NELSGGAKINRLFHERFPFEIVKMEFDEKELRREIAFAIRNIHGIRVGLFTPDMAFEAIVKKQINRLKEPCLKCVDLVVLELCNVVRICTERMNRYPRLREETERIITTYVRQREQLCKEQLVMLVDCELAYMNTNHEDFIGFANAQQSSENTNKTGRKLGNQVIRKGWMCIHNLGIMKGGSRDYWFVLTSENISWFKDEEEREKKYMLPLDGLKLRDVEQGFMSRRHTFALFNPEGR
;
A
#
# COMPACT_ATOMS: atom_id res chain seq x y z
N ASN A 1 13.38 -7.72 -29.56
CA ASN A 1 14.53 -6.95 -29.03
C ASN A 1 14.76 -7.36 -27.58
N GLU A 2 15.77 -8.20 -27.33
CA GLU A 2 16.18 -8.50 -25.95
C GLU A 2 16.76 -7.24 -25.31
N LEU A 3 16.35 -6.96 -24.06
CA LEU A 3 16.91 -5.85 -23.28
C LEU A 3 18.41 -6.11 -23.07
N SER A 4 19.26 -5.14 -23.44
CA SER A 4 20.70 -5.22 -23.22
C SER A 4 21.03 -5.03 -21.73
N GLY A 5 22.22 -5.47 -21.30
CA GLY A 5 22.60 -5.52 -19.87
C GLY A 5 22.32 -4.22 -19.10
N GLY A 6 22.68 -3.07 -19.66
CA GLY A 6 22.38 -1.77 -19.03
C GLY A 6 20.88 -1.48 -18.88
N ALA A 7 20.05 -1.85 -19.87
CA ALA A 7 18.60 -1.69 -19.80
C ALA A 7 17.97 -2.62 -18.76
N LYS A 8 18.50 -3.86 -18.61
CA LYS A 8 18.08 -4.78 -17.56
C LYS A 8 18.43 -4.26 -16.16
N ILE A 9 19.64 -3.72 -15.99
CA ILE A 9 20.04 -3.07 -14.72
C ILE A 9 19.13 -1.88 -14.39
N ASN A 10 18.83 -1.04 -15.39
CA ASN A 10 17.90 0.08 -15.19
C ASN A 10 16.53 -0.40 -14.68
N ARG A 11 16.00 -1.46 -15.31
CA ARG A 11 14.74 -2.10 -14.89
C ARG A 11 14.80 -2.66 -13.46
N LEU A 12 15.94 -3.21 -13.04
CA LEU A 12 16.12 -3.68 -11.66
C LEU A 12 15.95 -2.54 -10.66
N PHE A 13 16.51 -1.36 -10.95
CA PHE A 13 16.43 -0.21 -10.06
C PHE A 13 15.06 0.49 -10.06
N HIS A 14 14.42 0.64 -11.23
CA HIS A 14 13.21 1.47 -11.35
C HIS A 14 11.89 0.70 -11.34
N GLU A 15 11.91 -0.60 -11.61
CA GLU A 15 10.71 -1.42 -11.57
C GLU A 15 10.79 -2.47 -10.45
N ARG A 16 11.87 -3.27 -10.45
CA ARG A 16 11.93 -4.43 -9.56
C ARG A 16 12.15 -4.05 -8.11
N PHE A 17 13.08 -3.13 -7.83
CA PHE A 17 13.39 -2.73 -6.46
C PHE A 17 12.20 -2.02 -5.78
N PRO A 18 11.54 -1.01 -6.39
CA PRO A 18 10.32 -0.44 -5.85
C PRO A 18 9.22 -1.49 -5.61
N PHE A 19 9.06 -2.44 -6.53
CA PHE A 19 8.10 -3.52 -6.36
C PHE A 19 8.43 -4.41 -5.15
N GLU A 20 9.69 -4.79 -4.94
CA GLU A 20 10.08 -5.57 -3.76
C GLU A 20 9.86 -4.78 -2.46
N ILE A 21 10.01 -3.45 -2.48
CA ILE A 21 9.67 -2.59 -1.33
C ILE A 21 8.16 -2.62 -1.06
N VAL A 22 7.34 -2.36 -2.09
CA VAL A 22 5.87 -2.34 -1.95
C VAL A 22 5.36 -3.70 -1.51
N LYS A 23 5.90 -4.80 -2.04
CA LYS A 23 5.53 -6.17 -1.66
C LYS A 23 5.73 -6.47 -0.16
N MET A 24 6.53 -5.67 0.55
CA MET A 24 6.64 -5.75 2.01
C MET A 24 5.42 -5.18 2.76
N GLU A 25 4.25 -5.09 2.10
CA GLU A 25 2.97 -4.72 2.70
C GLU A 25 2.78 -5.40 4.05
N PHE A 26 2.24 -4.64 4.98
CA PHE A 26 1.99 -5.07 6.35
C PHE A 26 0.51 -5.41 6.50
N ASP A 27 0.22 -6.45 7.28
CA ASP A 27 -1.13 -6.66 7.79
C ASP A 27 -1.43 -5.54 8.80
N GLU A 28 -2.33 -4.63 8.43
CA GLU A 28 -2.75 -3.53 9.30
C GLU A 28 -3.22 -4.00 10.67
N LYS A 29 -3.86 -5.19 10.75
CA LYS A 29 -4.33 -5.74 12.03
C LYS A 29 -3.17 -6.16 12.91
N GLU A 30 -2.14 -6.75 12.32
CA GLU A 30 -0.93 -7.14 13.03
C GLU A 30 -0.16 -5.90 13.50
N LEU A 31 0.03 -4.90 12.63
CA LEU A 31 0.71 -3.65 12.98
C LEU A 31 0.01 -2.92 14.13
N ARG A 32 -1.32 -2.83 14.11
CA ARG A 32 -2.10 -2.25 15.23
C ARG A 32 -1.89 -3.01 16.53
N ARG A 33 -1.81 -4.34 16.46
CA ARG A 33 -1.54 -5.18 17.64
C ARG A 33 -0.12 -4.96 18.15
N GLU A 34 0.87 -4.86 17.27
CA GLU A 34 2.25 -4.55 17.64
C GLU A 34 2.38 -3.18 18.30
N ILE A 35 1.71 -2.15 17.77
CA ILE A 35 1.67 -0.82 18.38
C ILE A 35 1.10 -0.90 19.80
N ALA A 36 -0.02 -1.60 19.99
CA ALA A 36 -0.64 -1.76 21.31
C ALA A 36 0.30 -2.47 22.31
N PHE A 37 1.01 -3.51 21.85
CA PHE A 37 2.00 -4.18 22.70
C PHE A 37 3.21 -3.30 23.00
N ALA A 38 3.73 -2.55 22.01
CA ALA A 38 4.85 -1.64 22.20
C ALA A 38 4.51 -0.55 23.22
N ILE A 39 3.33 0.07 23.10
CA ILE A 39 2.83 1.05 24.08
C ILE A 39 2.77 0.42 25.46
N ARG A 40 2.11 -0.74 25.62
CA ARG A 40 1.96 -1.41 26.92
C ARG A 40 3.30 -1.76 27.55
N ASN A 41 4.24 -2.28 26.75
CA ASN A 41 5.55 -2.71 27.23
C ASN A 41 6.44 -1.53 27.64
N ILE A 42 6.37 -0.42 26.90
CA ILE A 42 7.14 0.80 27.21
C ILE A 42 6.54 1.54 28.41
N HIS A 43 5.21 1.56 28.54
CA HIS A 43 4.54 2.11 29.73
C HIS A 43 4.96 1.35 31.01
N GLY A 44 5.09 0.02 30.91
CA GLY A 44 5.47 -0.82 32.04
C GLY A 44 4.55 -0.59 33.24
N ILE A 45 5.14 -0.23 34.39
CA ILE A 45 4.42 0.06 35.64
C ILE A 45 4.29 1.59 35.89
N ARG A 46 4.85 2.44 35.02
CA ARG A 46 4.84 3.90 35.20
C ARG A 46 3.66 4.49 34.46
N VAL A 47 2.86 5.31 35.16
CA VAL A 47 1.76 6.09 34.57
C VAL A 47 2.37 7.30 33.84
N GLY A 48 2.82 7.10 32.60
CA GLY A 48 3.57 8.11 31.84
C GLY A 48 2.68 8.84 30.83
N LEU A 49 2.54 10.16 30.97
CA LEU A 49 1.78 11.00 30.02
C LEU A 49 2.44 11.11 28.63
N PHE A 50 3.68 10.62 28.45
CA PHE A 50 4.54 10.82 27.27
C PHE A 50 5.01 9.52 26.60
N THR A 51 4.30 8.41 26.80
CA THR A 51 4.60 7.11 26.18
C THR A 51 4.48 7.01 24.63
N PRO A 52 3.80 7.91 23.89
CA PRO A 52 3.67 7.76 22.43
C PRO A 52 5.00 7.77 21.66
N ASP A 53 5.99 8.57 22.08
CA ASP A 53 7.18 8.83 21.26
C ASP A 53 8.11 7.62 21.15
N MET A 54 8.37 6.96 22.28
CA MET A 54 9.21 5.76 22.30
C MET A 54 8.53 4.57 21.60
N ALA A 55 7.20 4.46 21.69
CA ALA A 55 6.45 3.42 21.00
C ALA A 55 6.43 3.66 19.49
N PHE A 56 6.23 4.91 19.07
CA PHE A 56 6.37 5.33 17.69
C PHE A 56 7.75 5.00 17.14
N GLU A 57 8.81 5.39 17.87
CA GLU A 57 10.19 5.12 17.49
C GLU A 57 10.49 3.64 17.34
N ALA A 58 10.08 2.82 18.31
CA ALA A 58 10.30 1.38 18.26
C ALA A 58 9.64 0.74 17.02
N ILE A 59 8.40 1.15 16.71
CA ILE A 59 7.65 0.61 15.56
C ILE A 59 8.26 1.08 14.24
N VAL A 60 8.55 2.38 14.10
CA VAL A 60 9.12 2.94 12.87
C VAL A 60 10.51 2.37 12.60
N LYS A 61 11.39 2.28 13.61
CA LYS A 61 12.70 1.64 13.48
C LYS A 61 12.60 0.19 13.02
N LYS A 62 11.62 -0.56 13.56
CA LYS A 62 11.37 -1.93 13.12
C LYS A 62 11.01 -1.98 11.63
N GLN A 63 10.20 -1.05 11.12
CA GLN A 63 9.86 -0.99 9.69
C GLN A 63 11.05 -0.56 8.82
N ILE A 64 11.78 0.48 9.20
CA ILE A 64 12.98 0.94 8.46
C ILE A 64 14.01 -0.19 8.34
N ASN A 65 14.24 -0.95 9.42
CA ASN A 65 15.22 -2.03 9.40
C ASN A 65 14.86 -3.16 8.40
N ARG A 66 13.57 -3.35 8.06
CA ARG A 66 13.14 -4.31 7.03
C ARG A 66 13.59 -3.91 5.62
N LEU A 67 13.91 -2.64 5.38
CA LEU A 67 14.40 -2.16 4.08
C LEU A 67 15.80 -2.72 3.74
N LYS A 68 16.56 -3.25 4.70
CA LYS A 68 17.90 -3.82 4.44
C LYS A 68 17.84 -4.96 3.44
N GLU A 69 16.92 -5.91 3.63
CA GLU A 69 16.82 -7.11 2.80
C GLU A 69 16.56 -6.82 1.30
N PRO A 70 15.56 -6.02 0.90
CA PRO A 70 15.35 -5.69 -0.50
C PRO A 70 16.51 -4.88 -1.11
N CYS A 71 17.18 -4.02 -0.33
CA CYS A 71 18.36 -3.29 -0.79
C CYS A 71 19.50 -4.25 -1.15
N LEU A 72 19.81 -5.21 -0.27
CA LEU A 72 20.85 -6.21 -0.52
C LEU A 72 20.50 -7.12 -1.70
N LYS A 73 19.24 -7.55 -1.79
CA LYS A 73 18.74 -8.35 -2.91
C LYS A 73 18.84 -7.61 -4.25
N CYS A 74 18.59 -6.30 -4.26
CA CYS A 74 18.78 -5.49 -5.46
C CYS A 74 20.23 -5.53 -5.94
N VAL A 75 21.20 -5.39 -5.03
CA VAL A 75 22.63 -5.49 -5.36
C VAL A 75 22.96 -6.88 -5.92
N ASP A 76 22.46 -7.96 -5.34
CA ASP A 76 22.68 -9.32 -5.83
C ASP A 76 22.23 -9.49 -7.29
N LEU A 77 21.03 -8.98 -7.61
CA LEU A 77 20.48 -9.05 -8.97
C LEU A 77 21.30 -8.22 -9.97
N VAL A 78 21.78 -7.05 -9.54
CA VAL A 78 22.64 -6.20 -10.39
C VAL A 78 23.99 -6.86 -10.64
N VAL A 79 24.61 -7.45 -9.62
CA VAL A 79 25.88 -8.19 -9.76
C VAL A 79 25.72 -9.39 -10.67
N LEU A 80 24.61 -10.12 -10.57
CA LEU A 80 24.31 -11.22 -11.48
C LEU A 80 24.27 -10.75 -12.94
N GLU A 81 23.59 -9.63 -13.21
CA GLU A 81 23.51 -9.10 -14.58
C GLU A 81 24.85 -8.54 -15.06
N LEU A 82 25.64 -7.90 -14.18
CA LEU A 82 27.01 -7.46 -14.52
C LEU A 82 27.91 -8.65 -14.89
N CYS A 83 27.87 -9.75 -14.13
CA CYS A 83 28.61 -10.97 -14.46
C CYS A 83 28.16 -11.56 -15.80
N ASN A 84 26.87 -11.53 -16.12
CA ASN A 84 26.37 -11.96 -17.42
C ASN A 84 26.93 -11.10 -18.56
N VAL A 85 26.98 -9.78 -18.39
CA VAL A 85 27.58 -8.86 -19.37
C VAL A 85 29.06 -9.17 -19.57
N VAL A 86 29.81 -9.37 -18.48
CA VAL A 86 31.24 -9.72 -18.54
C VAL A 86 31.43 -11.00 -19.35
N ARG A 87 30.65 -12.04 -19.09
CA ARG A 87 30.72 -13.31 -19.84
C ARG A 87 30.44 -13.13 -21.33
N ILE A 88 29.41 -12.36 -21.70
CA ILE A 88 29.09 -12.05 -23.11
C ILE A 88 30.25 -11.29 -23.77
N CYS A 89 30.91 -10.39 -23.04
CA CYS A 89 32.10 -9.69 -23.54
C CYS A 89 33.31 -10.63 -23.70
N THR A 90 33.56 -11.53 -22.75
CA THR A 90 34.71 -12.45 -22.79
C THR A 90 34.56 -13.53 -23.87
N GLU A 91 33.35 -13.89 -24.29
CA GLU A 91 33.11 -14.77 -25.43
C GLU A 91 33.75 -14.26 -26.74
N ARG A 92 33.92 -12.94 -26.90
CA ARG A 92 34.63 -12.36 -28.05
C ARG A 92 36.15 -12.64 -28.03
N MET A 93 36.68 -13.12 -26.91
CA MET A 93 38.09 -13.46 -26.72
C MET A 93 38.39 -14.96 -26.94
N ASN A 94 37.46 -15.72 -27.52
CA ASN A 94 37.62 -17.17 -27.74
C ASN A 94 38.89 -17.59 -28.50
N ARG A 95 39.48 -16.68 -29.29
CA ARG A 95 40.75 -16.92 -29.99
C ARG A 95 41.93 -17.13 -29.04
N TYR A 96 41.86 -16.58 -27.82
CA TYR A 96 42.91 -16.68 -26.80
C TYR A 96 42.32 -17.22 -25.47
N PRO A 97 42.17 -18.55 -25.32
CA PRO A 97 41.46 -19.15 -24.19
C PRO A 97 42.05 -18.78 -22.82
N ARG A 98 43.38 -18.76 -22.68
CA ARG A 98 44.05 -18.38 -21.43
C ARG A 98 43.82 -16.92 -21.05
N LEU A 99 43.82 -16.02 -22.04
CA LEU A 99 43.52 -14.61 -21.82
C LEU A 99 42.07 -14.40 -21.39
N ARG A 100 41.14 -15.13 -22.04
CA ARG A 100 39.72 -15.10 -21.71
C ARG A 100 39.49 -15.48 -20.24
N GLU A 101 40.06 -16.60 -19.81
CA GLU A 101 39.93 -17.12 -18.45
C GLU A 101 40.47 -16.12 -17.41
N GLU A 102 41.70 -15.61 -17.62
CA GLU A 102 42.29 -14.63 -16.70
C GLU A 102 41.52 -13.31 -16.65
N THR A 103 41.01 -12.84 -17.79
CA THR A 103 40.20 -11.61 -17.85
C THR A 103 38.90 -11.78 -17.08
N GLU A 104 38.20 -12.89 -17.30
CA GLU A 104 36.94 -13.20 -16.60
C GLU A 104 37.17 -13.34 -15.09
N ARG A 105 38.26 -14.01 -14.68
CA ARG A 105 38.63 -14.19 -13.28
C ARG A 105 38.91 -12.86 -12.58
N ILE A 106 39.75 -12.00 -13.18
CA ILE A 106 40.12 -10.69 -12.60
C ILE A 106 38.89 -9.80 -12.46
N ILE A 107 38.07 -9.67 -13.51
CA ILE A 107 36.88 -8.81 -13.48
C ILE A 107 35.86 -9.34 -12.47
N THR A 108 35.58 -10.65 -12.48
CA THR A 108 34.60 -11.23 -11.54
C THR A 108 35.05 -11.07 -10.10
N THR A 109 36.34 -11.26 -9.81
CA THR A 109 36.90 -11.04 -8.48
C THR A 109 36.75 -9.59 -8.04
N TYR A 110 37.04 -8.64 -8.92
CA TYR A 110 36.86 -7.22 -8.64
C TYR A 110 35.38 -6.87 -8.38
N VAL A 111 34.46 -7.37 -9.21
CA VAL A 111 33.02 -7.15 -9.02
C VAL A 111 32.55 -7.68 -7.66
N ARG A 112 32.98 -8.87 -7.24
CA ARG A 112 32.65 -9.45 -5.92
C ARG A 112 33.21 -8.62 -4.76
N GLN A 113 34.42 -8.07 -4.89
CA GLN A 113 34.97 -7.16 -3.88
C GLN A 113 34.14 -5.86 -3.79
N ARG A 114 33.73 -5.30 -4.94
CA ARG A 114 32.90 -4.09 -4.97
C ARG A 114 31.48 -4.34 -4.47
N GLU A 115 30.92 -5.52 -4.71
CA GLU A 115 29.63 -5.95 -4.16
C GLU A 115 29.64 -5.88 -2.64
N GLN A 116 30.67 -6.44 -1.99
CA GLN A 116 30.77 -6.47 -0.53
C GLN A 116 30.82 -5.05 0.06
N LEU A 117 31.67 -4.19 -0.50
CA LEU A 117 31.77 -2.78 -0.07
C LEU A 117 30.45 -2.03 -0.28
N CYS A 118 29.73 -2.31 -1.37
CA CYS A 118 28.42 -1.69 -1.63
C CYS A 118 27.38 -2.14 -0.62
N LYS A 119 27.32 -3.44 -0.29
CA LYS A 119 26.41 -3.98 0.72
C LYS A 119 26.66 -3.37 2.10
N GLU A 120 27.92 -3.25 2.50
CA GLU A 120 28.30 -2.59 3.76
C GLU A 120 27.86 -1.13 3.81
N GLN A 121 28.08 -0.39 2.70
CA GLN A 121 27.61 0.99 2.58
C GLN A 121 26.09 1.11 2.68
N LEU A 122 25.33 0.21 2.04
CA LEU A 122 23.86 0.23 2.10
C LEU A 122 23.34 -0.07 3.51
N VAL A 123 23.96 -1.02 4.21
CA VAL A 123 23.61 -1.31 5.60
C VAL A 123 23.85 -0.08 6.47
N MET A 124 24.99 0.59 6.30
CA MET A 124 25.32 1.83 7.02
C MET A 124 24.31 2.94 6.73
N LEU A 125 23.87 3.12 5.48
CA LEU A 125 22.82 4.09 5.15
C LEU A 125 21.51 3.82 5.89
N VAL A 126 21.09 2.54 5.98
CA VAL A 126 19.90 2.20 6.78
C VAL A 126 20.14 2.43 8.27
N ASP A 127 21.34 2.14 8.78
CA ASP A 127 21.68 2.40 10.18
C ASP A 127 21.66 3.91 10.51
N CYS A 128 22.01 4.79 9.57
CA CYS A 128 21.84 6.23 9.71
C CYS A 128 20.36 6.63 9.85
N GLU A 129 19.47 6.07 9.02
CA GLU A 129 18.01 6.31 9.14
C GLU A 129 17.45 5.79 10.47
N LEU A 130 18.04 4.73 11.03
CA LEU A 130 17.68 4.19 12.35
C LEU A 130 18.26 5.01 13.51
N ALA A 131 19.33 5.78 13.30
CA ALA A 131 19.98 6.55 14.35
C ALA A 131 19.14 7.76 14.77
N TYR A 132 18.46 8.40 13.82
CA TYR A 132 17.67 9.60 14.08
C TYR A 132 16.43 9.68 13.19
N MET A 133 15.26 9.82 13.81
CA MET A 133 14.01 10.06 13.10
C MET A 133 13.70 11.55 13.07
N ASN A 134 13.71 12.14 11.88
CA ASN A 134 13.43 13.56 11.72
C ASN A 134 11.91 13.86 11.73
N THR A 135 11.36 14.17 12.90
CA THR A 135 9.95 14.59 13.05
C THR A 135 9.70 16.03 12.61
N ASN A 136 10.72 16.79 12.23
CA ASN A 136 10.59 18.14 11.65
C ASN A 136 10.51 18.13 10.11
N HIS A 137 10.54 16.95 9.48
CA HIS A 137 10.44 16.82 8.03
C HIS A 137 9.08 17.33 7.53
N GLU A 138 9.05 18.01 6.38
CA GLU A 138 7.84 18.64 5.84
C GLU A 138 6.70 17.63 5.57
N ASP A 139 7.05 16.43 5.15
CA ASP A 139 6.09 15.34 4.94
C ASP A 139 5.56 14.70 6.25
N PHE A 140 6.17 15.00 7.40
CA PHE A 140 5.74 14.44 8.67
C PHE A 140 4.56 15.23 9.25
N ILE A 141 3.35 14.69 9.05
CA ILE A 141 2.14 15.20 9.70
C ILE A 141 2.13 14.73 11.16
N GLY A 142 2.79 15.50 12.03
CA GLY A 142 2.80 15.24 13.47
C GLY A 142 1.45 15.44 14.15
N PHE A 143 1.39 15.16 15.46
CA PHE A 143 0.17 15.23 16.28
C PHE A 143 -0.58 16.58 16.16
N ALA A 144 0.15 17.70 16.11
CA ALA A 144 -0.44 19.04 16.01
C ALA A 144 -1.24 19.26 14.71
N ASN A 145 -0.74 18.75 13.59
CA ASN A 145 -1.37 18.88 12.27
C ASN A 145 -2.40 17.76 12.00
N ALA A 146 -2.24 16.59 12.62
CA ALA A 146 -3.22 15.50 12.56
C ALA A 146 -4.53 15.86 13.29
N GLN A 147 -4.44 16.47 14.48
CA GLN A 147 -5.61 16.98 15.19
C GLN A 147 -6.28 18.13 14.41
N GLN A 148 -5.52 19.08 13.87
CA GLN A 148 -6.09 20.12 13.01
C GLN A 148 -6.70 19.59 11.72
N SER A 149 -6.17 18.50 11.15
CA SER A 149 -6.78 17.84 9.99
C SER A 149 -8.11 17.20 10.36
N SER A 150 -8.23 16.58 11.55
CA SER A 150 -9.48 16.02 12.06
C SER A 150 -10.48 17.10 12.54
N GLU A 151 -10.01 18.22 13.09
CA GLU A 151 -10.85 19.34 13.55
C GLU A 151 -11.23 20.32 12.43
N ASN A 152 -10.41 20.49 11.38
CA ASN A 152 -10.77 21.25 10.19
C ASN A 152 -11.88 20.55 9.40
N THR A 153 -12.00 19.23 9.46
CA THR A 153 -13.22 18.54 8.98
C THR A 153 -14.49 19.05 9.68
N ASN A 154 -14.40 19.41 10.97
CA ASN A 154 -15.53 19.91 11.76
C ASN A 154 -15.71 21.44 11.68
N LYS A 155 -14.66 22.23 11.43
CA LYS A 155 -14.72 23.70 11.40
C LYS A 155 -14.83 24.32 10.00
N THR A 156 -14.43 23.65 8.93
CA THR A 156 -14.57 24.20 7.56
C THR A 156 -15.74 23.61 6.78
N GLY A 157 -16.73 22.99 7.43
CA GLY A 157 -17.89 22.41 6.74
C GLY A 157 -17.48 21.55 5.54
N ARG A 158 -16.30 20.90 5.63
CA ARG A 158 -15.78 20.06 4.55
C ARG A 158 -16.47 18.72 4.72
N LYS A 159 -17.74 18.72 4.30
CA LYS A 159 -18.41 17.60 3.66
C LYS A 159 -17.36 16.60 3.19
N LEU A 160 -17.34 15.40 3.80
CA LEU A 160 -16.45 14.31 3.37
C LEU A 160 -16.62 14.17 1.86
N GLY A 161 -15.75 14.79 1.09
CA GLY A 161 -16.04 15.08 -0.31
C GLY A 161 -16.20 13.78 -1.06
N ASN A 162 -17.43 13.44 -1.45
CA ASN A 162 -17.88 12.32 -2.29
C ASN A 162 -16.93 11.08 -2.34
N GLN A 163 -16.39 10.65 -1.21
CA GLN A 163 -15.40 9.59 -1.16
C GLN A 163 -16.16 8.27 -1.33
N VAL A 164 -15.73 7.44 -2.29
CA VAL A 164 -16.33 6.13 -2.50
C VAL A 164 -15.94 5.21 -1.34
N ILE A 165 -16.95 4.76 -0.58
CA ILE A 165 -16.80 3.83 0.55
C ILE A 165 -16.80 2.39 0.03
N ARG A 166 -17.72 2.06 -0.88
CA ARG A 166 -17.87 0.71 -1.43
C ARG A 166 -18.62 0.71 -2.75
N LYS A 167 -18.30 -0.25 -3.63
CA LYS A 167 -19.05 -0.56 -4.84
C LYS A 167 -19.49 -2.02 -4.86
N GLY A 168 -20.59 -2.33 -5.53
CA GLY A 168 -21.02 -3.73 -5.68
C GLY A 168 -22.41 -3.89 -6.29
N TRP A 169 -22.69 -5.10 -6.75
CA TRP A 169 -24.01 -5.47 -7.26
C TRP A 169 -25.02 -5.63 -6.13
N MET A 170 -26.18 -4.97 -6.26
CA MET A 170 -27.32 -5.19 -5.39
C MET A 170 -28.62 -5.25 -6.19
N CYS A 171 -29.58 -6.00 -5.66
CA CYS A 171 -30.90 -6.17 -6.28
C CYS A 171 -31.90 -5.18 -5.68
N ILE A 172 -32.54 -4.36 -6.52
CA ILE A 172 -33.68 -3.55 -6.10
C ILE A 172 -34.94 -4.36 -6.34
N HIS A 173 -35.65 -4.65 -5.25
CA HIS A 173 -36.98 -5.25 -5.28
C HIS A 173 -38.04 -4.14 -5.35
N ASN A 174 -39.05 -4.30 -6.20
CA ASN A 174 -40.27 -3.48 -6.26
C ASN A 174 -40.14 -2.06 -6.87
N LEU A 175 -39.55 -1.94 -8.06
CA LEU A 175 -39.54 -0.70 -8.87
C LEU A 175 -40.91 -0.43 -9.56
N GLY A 176 -41.98 -0.34 -8.77
CA GLY A 176 -43.32 0.05 -9.24
C GLY A 176 -44.05 -0.96 -10.14
N ILE A 177 -45.39 -0.93 -10.09
CA ILE A 177 -46.28 -1.86 -10.82
C ILE A 177 -46.10 -1.77 -12.35
N MET A 178 -45.54 -0.68 -12.87
CA MET A 178 -45.34 -0.46 -14.32
C MET A 178 -43.91 -0.71 -14.84
N LYS A 179 -42.92 -1.04 -13.99
CA LYS A 179 -41.55 -1.38 -14.43
C LYS A 179 -41.05 -2.66 -13.77
N GLY A 180 -41.62 -3.76 -14.26
CA GLY A 180 -41.21 -5.16 -14.14
C GLY A 180 -40.01 -5.54 -13.26
N GLY A 181 -40.32 -6.32 -12.22
CA GLY A 181 -39.42 -7.31 -11.60
C GLY A 181 -38.28 -6.78 -10.76
N SER A 182 -37.71 -7.68 -9.95
CA SER A 182 -36.44 -7.46 -9.26
C SER A 182 -35.32 -7.27 -10.29
N ARG A 183 -34.49 -6.24 -10.14
CA ARG A 183 -33.35 -6.00 -11.05
C ARG A 183 -32.09 -5.71 -10.28
N ASP A 184 -30.99 -6.26 -10.78
CA ASP A 184 -29.65 -6.00 -10.28
C ASP A 184 -29.11 -4.71 -10.89
N TYR A 185 -28.51 -3.88 -10.04
CA TYR A 185 -27.83 -2.66 -10.44
C TYR A 185 -26.45 -2.61 -9.78
N TRP A 186 -25.56 -1.84 -10.38
CA TRP A 186 -24.24 -1.54 -9.80
C TRP A 186 -24.36 -0.36 -8.85
N PHE A 187 -24.13 -0.58 -7.56
CA PHE A 187 -24.23 0.45 -6.53
C PHE A 187 -22.86 1.04 -6.21
N VAL A 188 -22.85 2.35 -6.01
CA VAL A 188 -21.70 3.12 -5.51
C VAL A 188 -22.15 3.87 -4.26
N LEU A 189 -21.63 3.45 -3.11
CA LEU A 189 -21.84 4.09 -1.83
C LEU A 189 -20.73 5.11 -1.60
N THR A 190 -21.11 6.37 -1.44
CA THR A 190 -20.21 7.45 -1.02
C THR A 190 -20.52 7.89 0.40
N SER A 191 -19.70 8.78 0.94
CA SER A 191 -19.95 9.46 2.22
C SER A 191 -21.24 10.27 2.27
N GLU A 192 -21.78 10.69 1.12
CA GLU A 192 -22.94 11.61 1.07
C GLU A 192 -24.18 11.01 0.40
N ASN A 193 -23.98 10.09 -0.53
CA ASN A 193 -25.05 9.53 -1.36
C ASN A 193 -24.81 8.05 -1.67
N ILE A 194 -25.90 7.34 -1.91
CA ILE A 194 -25.89 6.04 -2.56
C ILE A 194 -26.46 6.20 -3.97
N SER A 195 -25.64 5.88 -4.98
CA SER A 195 -26.02 5.95 -6.39
C SER A 195 -26.06 4.56 -7.00
N TRP A 196 -26.91 4.33 -8.00
CA TRP A 196 -26.91 3.08 -8.76
C TRP A 196 -26.91 3.30 -10.26
N PHE A 197 -26.22 2.40 -10.97
CA PHE A 197 -25.95 2.43 -12.39
C PHE A 197 -26.45 1.15 -13.05
N LYS A 198 -26.60 1.19 -14.38
CA LYS A 198 -26.97 -0.01 -15.15
C LYS A 198 -25.91 -1.13 -15.04
N ASP A 199 -24.64 -0.76 -15.02
CA ASP A 199 -23.49 -1.66 -15.06
C ASP A 199 -22.24 -1.00 -14.41
N GLU A 200 -21.14 -1.77 -14.36
CA GLU A 200 -19.85 -1.37 -13.77
C GLU A 200 -19.13 -0.26 -14.54
N GLU A 201 -19.55 0.04 -15.78
CA GLU A 201 -18.94 1.13 -16.56
C GLU A 201 -19.30 2.52 -15.99
N GLU A 202 -20.31 2.58 -15.10
CA GLU A 202 -20.76 3.80 -14.40
C GLU A 202 -21.15 4.95 -15.35
N ARG A 203 -21.47 4.64 -16.61
CA ARG A 203 -21.85 5.62 -17.64
C ARG A 203 -23.29 6.12 -17.48
N GLU A 204 -24.20 5.22 -17.11
CA GLU A 204 -25.63 5.51 -17.01
C GLU A 204 -26.10 5.46 -15.55
N LYS A 205 -26.04 6.60 -14.86
CA LYS A 205 -26.55 6.76 -13.50
C LYS A 205 -28.08 6.75 -13.51
N LYS A 206 -28.68 5.73 -12.88
CA LYS A 206 -30.14 5.59 -12.80
C LYS A 206 -30.74 6.48 -11.72
N TYR A 207 -30.06 6.58 -10.58
CA TYR A 207 -30.51 7.44 -9.48
C TYR A 207 -29.36 7.74 -8.52
N MET A 208 -29.54 8.81 -7.73
CA MET A 208 -28.67 9.20 -6.63
C MET A 208 -29.55 9.55 -5.44
N LEU A 209 -29.37 8.85 -4.33
CA LEU A 209 -30.12 9.05 -3.10
C LEU A 209 -29.18 9.63 -2.03
N PRO A 210 -29.44 10.86 -1.53
CA PRO A 210 -28.70 11.43 -0.40
C PRO A 210 -28.88 10.57 0.86
N LEU A 211 -27.81 10.39 1.63
CA LEU A 211 -27.83 9.59 2.87
C LEU A 211 -28.38 10.35 4.08
N ASP A 212 -28.48 11.68 3.99
CA ASP A 212 -28.90 12.52 5.10
C ASP A 212 -30.34 12.21 5.53
N GLY A 213 -30.54 12.01 6.84
CA GLY A 213 -31.82 11.62 7.43
C GLY A 213 -32.29 10.18 7.14
N LEU A 214 -31.58 9.37 6.35
CA LEU A 214 -31.99 7.99 6.08
C LEU A 214 -31.72 7.06 7.26
N LYS A 215 -32.69 6.19 7.54
CA LYS A 215 -32.55 5.06 8.47
C LYS A 215 -32.68 3.74 7.72
N LEU A 216 -32.06 2.72 8.29
CA LEU A 216 -32.12 1.35 7.81
C LEU A 216 -33.11 0.55 8.66
N ARG A 217 -33.94 -0.26 8.01
CA ARG A 217 -34.74 -1.30 8.65
C ARG A 217 -34.55 -2.62 7.92
N ASP A 218 -34.47 -3.69 8.66
CA ASP A 218 -34.48 -5.03 8.07
C ASP A 218 -35.89 -5.36 7.58
N VAL A 219 -35.97 -6.02 6.43
CA VAL A 219 -37.23 -6.53 5.89
C VAL A 219 -37.31 -8.01 6.24
N GLU A 220 -38.38 -8.42 6.92
CA GLU A 220 -38.56 -9.80 7.36
C GLU A 220 -38.43 -10.79 6.20
N GLN A 221 -37.67 -11.87 6.44
CA GLN A 221 -37.54 -12.95 5.48
C GLN A 221 -38.88 -13.68 5.34
N GLY A 222 -39.48 -13.61 4.15
CA GLY A 222 -40.59 -14.49 3.81
C GLY A 222 -40.17 -15.96 3.84
N PHE A 223 -41.12 -16.86 4.12
CA PHE A 223 -40.94 -18.30 4.39
C PHE A 223 -40.14 -19.10 3.33
N MET A 224 -39.83 -18.52 2.16
CA MET A 224 -39.09 -19.17 1.06
C MET A 224 -37.84 -18.42 0.57
N SER A 225 -37.39 -17.32 1.19
CA SER A 225 -36.18 -16.60 0.76
C SER A 225 -35.10 -16.56 1.83
N ARG A 226 -33.89 -17.05 1.49
CA ARG A 226 -32.68 -16.95 2.32
C ARG A 226 -31.89 -15.66 2.07
N ARG A 227 -32.38 -14.74 1.23
CA ARG A 227 -31.67 -13.49 0.92
C ARG A 227 -31.85 -12.50 2.06
N HIS A 228 -30.78 -11.81 2.43
CA HIS A 228 -30.85 -10.67 3.35
C HIS A 228 -31.36 -9.45 2.59
N THR A 229 -32.47 -8.89 3.06
CA THR A 229 -33.11 -7.72 2.45
C THR A 229 -33.27 -6.65 3.52
N PHE A 230 -32.92 -5.42 3.18
CA PHE A 230 -33.12 -4.26 4.03
C PHE A 230 -33.79 -3.14 3.21
N ALA A 231 -34.43 -2.21 3.90
CA ALA A 231 -35.03 -1.04 3.31
C ALA A 231 -34.42 0.23 3.91
N LEU A 232 -34.13 1.20 3.06
CA LEU A 232 -33.83 2.57 3.47
C LEU A 232 -35.14 3.34 3.54
N PHE A 233 -35.35 4.09 4.61
CA PHE A 233 -36.53 4.94 4.79
C PHE A 233 -36.17 6.23 5.51
N ASN A 234 -36.92 7.28 5.22
CA ASN A 234 -36.83 8.54 5.95
C ASN A 234 -37.91 8.57 7.05
N PRO A 235 -37.55 8.69 8.34
CA PRO A 235 -38.52 8.78 9.43
C PRO A 235 -39.40 10.05 9.35
N GLU A 236 -38.99 11.08 8.60
CA GLU A 236 -39.77 12.30 8.39
C GLU A 236 -40.73 12.23 7.19
N GLY A 237 -40.82 11.08 6.51
CA GLY A 237 -41.84 10.82 5.48
C GLY A 237 -41.59 11.48 4.11
N ARG A 238 -40.36 11.92 3.83
CA ARG A 238 -39.94 12.41 2.50
C ARG A 238 -39.18 11.36 1.71
#